data_AF-A0A7K4R6I1-F1
#
_entry.id   AF-A0A7K4R6I1-F1
#
_cell.length_a   1.000
_cell.length_b   1.000
_cell.length_c   1.000
_cell.angle_alpha   90.00
_cell.angle_beta   90.00
_cell.angle_gamma   90.00
#
_symmetry.space_group_name_H-M   'P 1'
#
loop_
_entity.id
_entity.type
_entity.pdbx_description
1 polymer ?
#
loop_
_entity_poly.entity_id
_entity_poly.type
_entity_poly.pdbx_seq_one_letter_code
_entity_poly.pdbx_strand_id
1 'polypeptide(L)'
;PQPGRCGHFVQRKGRFCRMVPAPGRRFCGEHGQEEEQNDRKRIPCPLDPKHTVYEDQLQKHLKKCNSREKPKPVYFVQDINAGLKDVAEIPEKQVALSSLSSEGLQNLIVKLKKASNGLELHLKEEILYHQALQEALNDPKNGESAFKHLKQQASILGNMEKLHLLGPGRCFVEFGAGRGKLSHWVDVALQNVENVQFLLVERATTRFKVDGKHKRRDSIFERLQVDIQHLCLSKVPILEKKKLPVVGIGKHLCGAATDLALRCLVESYSACCGGENEEPAAKRCRTATTEVAADSAAENDSNTEDHKPVAGIVIALCCHHKCDWTHYVGREFFKSVGLGPVEFHYFQRMSSWATCGMRETTSKASTSEESEDQTNDTEEHEQTLSTAESGSDTWQGILTVEERKEIGRLCKRLIDHGRIEYLQQQGYKAALQYYTESAVSLENVLLTAVPSPSLITEPTT
;
A
#
# COMPACT_ATOMS: atom_id res chain seq x y z
N PRO A 1 -3.23 14.22 38.24
CA PRO A 1 -4.37 13.98 37.32
C PRO A 1 -5.20 15.27 37.20
N GLN A 2 -5.77 15.56 36.03
CA GLN A 2 -6.71 16.69 35.90
C GLN A 2 -7.98 16.42 36.72
N PRO A 3 -8.66 17.46 37.26
CA PRO A 3 -9.94 17.31 37.93
C PRO A 3 -10.97 16.58 37.04
N GLY A 4 -11.69 15.59 37.60
CA GLY A 4 -12.68 14.81 36.85
C GLY A 4 -12.10 13.84 35.81
N ARG A 5 -10.81 13.49 35.90
CA ARG A 5 -10.12 12.53 35.04
C ARG A 5 -9.48 11.40 35.85
N CYS A 6 -9.28 10.26 35.21
CA CYS A 6 -8.73 9.06 35.83
C CYS A 6 -7.35 9.30 36.47
N GLY A 7 -7.21 8.82 37.70
CA GLY A 7 -5.99 8.94 38.49
C GLY A 7 -4.80 8.09 38.04
N HIS A 8 -4.99 7.17 37.09
CA HIS A 8 -3.94 6.22 36.69
C HIS A 8 -2.90 6.89 35.79
N PHE A 9 -1.61 6.66 36.09
CA PHE A 9 -0.50 7.21 35.31
C PHE A 9 -0.04 6.22 34.24
N VAL A 10 -0.24 6.57 32.97
CA VAL A 10 0.12 5.70 31.84
C VAL A 10 1.61 5.87 31.55
N GLN A 11 2.45 5.03 32.17
CA GLN A 11 3.92 5.10 32.08
C GLN A 11 4.42 5.19 30.63
N ARG A 12 3.92 4.33 29.74
CA ARG A 12 4.30 4.32 28.31
C ARG A 12 4.05 5.65 27.59
N LYS A 13 3.07 6.44 28.03
CA LYS A 13 2.67 7.71 27.41
C LYS A 13 3.12 8.94 28.21
N GLY A 14 3.85 8.75 29.31
CA GLY A 14 4.32 9.83 30.19
C GLY A 14 3.22 10.75 30.71
N ARG A 15 1.97 10.28 30.82
CA ARG A 15 0.82 11.14 31.16
C ARG A 15 -0.28 10.39 31.93
N PHE A 16 -1.06 11.13 32.73
CA PHE A 16 -2.27 10.61 33.36
C PHE A 16 -3.34 10.22 32.32
N CYS A 17 -4.12 9.19 32.63
CA CYS A 17 -5.22 8.73 31.81
C CYS A 17 -6.28 9.84 31.66
N ARG A 18 -6.68 10.13 30.41
CA ARG A 18 -7.68 11.17 30.09
C ARG A 18 -9.13 10.67 30.15
N MET A 19 -9.36 9.41 30.52
CA MET A 19 -10.71 8.85 30.61
C MET A 19 -11.42 9.40 31.84
N VAL A 20 -12.74 9.57 31.73
CA VAL A 20 -13.60 10.07 32.81
C VAL A 20 -13.97 8.91 33.73
N PRO A 21 -13.69 9.00 35.06
CA PRO A 21 -14.19 8.05 36.05
C PRO A 21 -15.72 8.09 36.16
N ALA A 22 -16.32 7.00 36.63
CA ALA A 22 -17.71 7.04 37.05
C ALA A 22 -17.87 8.01 38.26
N PRO A 23 -19.05 8.62 38.47
CA PRO A 23 -19.28 9.49 39.62
C PRO A 23 -18.86 8.80 40.93
N GLY A 24 -18.02 9.49 41.73
CA GLY A 24 -17.51 8.97 43.00
C GLY A 24 -16.31 8.01 42.91
N ARG A 25 -15.81 7.68 41.71
CA ARG A 25 -14.60 6.86 41.52
C ARG A 25 -13.40 7.71 41.12
N ARG A 26 -12.18 7.28 41.49
CA ARG A 26 -10.95 7.99 41.09
C ARG A 26 -10.28 7.37 39.85
N PHE A 27 -10.66 6.16 39.45
CA PHE A 27 -10.19 5.54 38.19
C PHE A 27 -11.31 5.29 37.16
N CYS A 28 -10.96 5.28 35.87
CA CYS A 28 -11.91 4.94 34.79
C CYS A 28 -12.21 3.43 34.74
N GLY A 29 -13.21 3.01 33.97
CA GLY A 29 -13.63 1.61 33.89
C GLY A 29 -12.55 0.60 33.45
N GLU A 30 -11.44 1.06 32.85
CA GLU A 30 -10.27 0.24 32.49
C GLU A 30 -9.22 0.17 33.62
N HIS A 31 -9.02 1.24 34.39
CA HIS A 31 -8.02 1.30 35.48
C HIS A 31 -8.65 1.16 36.88
N GLY A 32 -9.95 0.96 36.98
CA GLY A 32 -10.70 0.83 38.23
C GLY A 32 -10.51 -0.49 38.98
N GLN A 33 -9.54 -1.32 38.57
CA GLN A 33 -9.14 -2.51 39.32
C GLN A 33 -8.47 -2.15 40.66
N GLU A 34 -7.87 -0.96 40.76
CA GLU A 34 -7.16 -0.49 41.97
C GLU A 34 -8.11 0.00 43.08
N GLU A 35 -9.39 0.21 42.77
CA GLU A 35 -10.44 0.64 43.73
C GLU A 35 -11.43 -0.52 43.93
N GLU A 36 -11.04 -1.48 44.76
CA GLU A 36 -11.89 -2.60 45.16
C GLU A 36 -13.12 -2.10 45.93
N GLN A 37 -14.29 -2.18 45.27
CA GLN A 37 -15.62 -2.20 45.90
C GLN A 37 -16.69 -2.73 44.91
N ASN A 38 -16.31 -3.65 44.02
CA ASN A 38 -17.27 -4.31 43.13
C ASN A 38 -16.80 -5.75 42.86
N ASP A 39 -17.53 -6.75 43.34
CA ASP A 39 -17.27 -8.22 43.25
C ASP A 39 -17.19 -8.79 41.82
N ARG A 40 -17.07 -7.95 40.79
CA ARG A 40 -17.08 -8.37 39.40
C ARG A 40 -15.67 -8.69 38.92
N LYS A 41 -15.33 -9.97 38.95
CA LYS A 41 -14.07 -10.51 38.43
C LYS A 41 -13.88 -10.19 36.94
N ARG A 42 -12.74 -9.58 36.59
CA ARG A 42 -12.29 -9.42 35.20
C ARG A 42 -11.26 -10.49 34.86
N ILE A 43 -11.38 -11.08 33.69
CA ILE A 43 -10.45 -12.08 33.15
C ILE A 43 -9.87 -11.58 31.82
N PRO A 44 -8.65 -12.00 31.43
CA PRO A 44 -8.16 -11.77 30.07
C PRO A 44 -9.13 -12.35 29.04
N CYS A 45 -9.33 -11.64 27.92
CA CYS A 45 -10.20 -12.14 26.86
C CYS A 45 -9.59 -13.41 26.23
N PRO A 46 -10.36 -14.51 26.09
CA PRO A 46 -9.88 -15.73 25.44
C PRO A 46 -9.50 -15.55 23.96
N LEU A 47 -10.06 -14.54 23.29
CA LEU A 47 -9.77 -14.22 21.88
C LEU A 47 -8.56 -13.29 21.72
N ASP A 48 -8.21 -12.51 22.74
CA ASP A 48 -7.04 -11.63 22.74
C ASP A 48 -6.65 -11.25 24.19
N PRO A 49 -5.59 -11.84 24.76
CA PRO A 49 -5.17 -11.56 26.12
C PRO A 49 -4.75 -10.11 26.39
N LYS A 50 -4.62 -9.25 25.36
CA LYS A 50 -4.25 -7.83 25.51
C LYS A 50 -5.35 -6.96 26.13
N HIS A 51 -6.59 -7.45 26.21
CA HIS A 51 -7.67 -6.76 26.91
C HIS A 51 -8.40 -7.69 27.88
N THR A 52 -9.11 -7.08 28.84
CA THR A 52 -9.85 -7.80 29.88
C THR A 52 -11.36 -7.63 29.70
N VAL A 53 -12.12 -8.60 30.21
CA VAL A 53 -13.58 -8.65 30.15
C VAL A 53 -14.10 -9.06 31.52
N TYR A 54 -15.28 -8.61 31.91
CA TYR A 54 -15.91 -9.16 33.11
C TYR A 54 -16.33 -10.61 32.85
N GLU A 55 -15.98 -11.51 33.77
CA GLU A 55 -16.25 -12.95 33.66
C GLU A 55 -17.74 -13.24 33.42
N ASP A 56 -18.62 -12.52 34.14
CA ASP A 56 -20.08 -12.58 33.99
C ASP A 56 -20.60 -12.07 32.62
N GLN A 57 -19.80 -11.29 31.89
CA GLN A 57 -20.14 -10.76 30.57
C GLN A 57 -19.34 -11.41 29.43
N LEU A 58 -18.53 -12.43 29.70
CA LEU A 58 -17.68 -13.08 28.70
C LEU A 58 -18.48 -13.48 27.46
N GLN A 59 -19.63 -14.15 27.63
CA GLN A 59 -20.45 -14.61 26.50
C GLN A 59 -20.98 -13.45 25.64
N LYS A 60 -21.39 -12.34 26.27
CA LYS A 60 -21.81 -11.13 25.55
C LYS A 60 -20.61 -10.47 24.86
N HIS A 61 -19.44 -10.49 25.49
CA HIS A 61 -18.20 -9.98 24.93
C HIS A 61 -17.76 -10.78 23.70
N LEU A 62 -17.70 -12.11 23.75
CA LEU A 62 -17.27 -12.96 22.64
C LEU A 62 -18.06 -12.68 21.35
N LYS A 63 -19.35 -12.35 21.47
CA LYS A 63 -20.21 -11.97 20.32
C LYS A 63 -19.88 -10.60 19.70
N LYS A 64 -19.21 -9.71 20.41
CA LYS A 64 -18.88 -8.35 19.96
C LYS A 64 -17.37 -8.04 20.01
N CYS A 65 -16.56 -9.03 20.35
CA CYS A 65 -15.12 -8.87 20.46
C CYS A 65 -14.54 -8.52 19.10
N ASN A 66 -13.70 -7.49 19.06
CA ASN A 66 -13.02 -7.10 17.83
C ASN A 66 -12.05 -8.18 17.34
N SER A 67 -11.54 -9.01 18.25
CA SER A 67 -10.61 -10.11 17.98
C SER A 67 -11.32 -11.42 17.59
N ARG A 68 -12.66 -11.42 17.49
CA ARG A 68 -13.41 -12.56 16.96
C ARG A 68 -13.12 -12.72 15.46
N GLU A 69 -12.90 -13.95 15.02
CA GLU A 69 -12.81 -14.28 13.60
C GLU A 69 -14.12 -13.91 12.88
N LYS A 70 -14.01 -13.07 11.86
CA LYS A 70 -15.14 -12.68 11.01
C LYS A 70 -15.23 -13.66 9.84
N PRO A 71 -16.45 -13.94 9.32
CA PRO A 71 -16.57 -14.71 8.09
C PRO A 71 -15.76 -14.04 6.98
N LYS A 72 -14.96 -14.83 6.29
CA LYS A 72 -14.13 -14.37 5.19
C LYS A 72 -15.05 -13.97 4.01
N PRO A 73 -14.82 -12.81 3.37
CA PRO A 73 -15.64 -12.37 2.25
C PRO A 73 -15.42 -13.26 1.02
N VAL A 74 -16.34 -13.20 0.04
CA VAL A 74 -16.29 -14.01 -1.20
C VAL A 74 -15.03 -13.81 -2.03
N TYR A 75 -14.45 -12.61 -1.94
CA TYR A 75 -13.20 -12.23 -2.62
C TYR A 75 -11.93 -12.61 -1.83
N PHE A 76 -12.07 -13.37 -0.74
CA PHE A 76 -10.93 -13.94 -0.02
C PHE A 76 -10.52 -15.27 -0.66
N VAL A 77 -9.30 -15.32 -1.19
CA VAL A 77 -8.63 -16.55 -1.61
C VAL A 77 -7.27 -16.58 -0.94
N GLN A 78 -7.07 -17.56 -0.06
CA GLN A 78 -5.84 -17.64 0.75
C GLN A 78 -4.60 -17.67 -0.16
N ASP A 79 -3.63 -16.83 0.18
CA ASP A 79 -2.32 -16.70 -0.47
C ASP A 79 -2.31 -16.50 -1.99
N ILE A 80 -3.43 -16.08 -2.60
CA ILE A 80 -3.52 -15.93 -4.06
C ILE A 80 -2.46 -14.98 -4.63
N ASN A 81 -2.11 -13.93 -3.90
CA ASN A 81 -1.09 -12.97 -4.30
C ASN A 81 0.24 -13.18 -3.56
N ALA A 82 0.40 -14.25 -2.76
CA ALA A 82 1.61 -14.48 -1.96
C ALA A 82 2.83 -14.84 -2.81
N GLY A 83 2.62 -15.37 -4.01
CA GLY A 83 3.65 -15.77 -4.98
C GLY A 83 4.07 -17.23 -4.81
N LEU A 84 5.01 -17.69 -5.64
CA LEU A 84 5.58 -19.04 -5.56
C LEU A 84 6.16 -19.31 -4.17
N LYS A 85 5.77 -20.45 -3.57
CA LYS A 85 6.21 -20.91 -2.24
C LYS A 85 7.62 -21.54 -2.27
N ASP A 86 8.06 -22.04 -3.43
CA ASP A 86 9.36 -22.70 -3.61
C ASP A 86 10.50 -21.70 -3.82
N VAL A 87 10.73 -20.85 -2.83
CA VAL A 87 11.83 -19.88 -2.85
C VAL A 87 12.88 -20.35 -1.87
N ALA A 88 14.15 -20.41 -2.32
CA ALA A 88 15.29 -20.65 -1.45
C ALA A 88 15.17 -19.79 -0.18
N GLU A 89 15.01 -20.47 0.96
CA GLU A 89 14.80 -19.82 2.25
C GLU A 89 15.96 -18.87 2.53
N ILE A 90 15.63 -17.67 3.03
CA ILE A 90 16.63 -16.79 3.61
C ILE A 90 17.27 -17.58 4.76
N PRO A 91 18.60 -17.79 4.79
CA PRO A 91 19.22 -18.51 5.89
C PRO A 91 18.79 -17.90 7.23
N GLU A 92 18.27 -18.71 8.16
CA GLU A 92 17.71 -18.27 9.46
C GLU A 92 18.68 -17.40 10.29
N LYS A 93 19.98 -17.45 9.97
CA LYS A 93 21.05 -16.69 10.62
C LYS A 93 21.68 -15.69 9.65
N GLN A 94 20.96 -14.64 9.29
CA GLN A 94 21.61 -13.47 8.69
C GLN A 94 22.11 -12.52 9.78
N VAL A 95 23.36 -12.13 9.63
CA VAL A 95 24.06 -11.20 10.52
C VAL A 95 23.50 -9.80 10.29
N ALA A 96 23.24 -9.05 11.36
CA ALA A 96 22.74 -7.68 11.27
C ALA A 96 23.72 -6.80 10.47
N LEU A 97 23.19 -5.79 9.76
CA LEU A 97 23.98 -4.85 8.97
C LEU A 97 25.08 -4.16 9.78
N SER A 98 24.82 -3.90 11.07
CA SER A 98 25.77 -3.32 12.03
C SER A 98 26.93 -4.24 12.39
N SER A 99 26.77 -5.56 12.22
CA SER A 99 27.77 -6.59 12.54
C SER A 99 28.55 -7.10 11.33
N LEU A 100 28.33 -6.54 10.14
CA LEU A 100 29.14 -6.85 8.97
C LEU A 100 30.56 -6.28 9.13
N SER A 101 31.56 -7.00 8.61
CA SER A 101 32.91 -6.46 8.49
C SER A 101 32.97 -5.37 7.42
N SER A 102 33.99 -4.50 7.49
CA SER A 102 34.23 -3.47 6.48
C SER A 102 34.37 -4.06 5.07
N GLU A 103 35.05 -5.21 4.95
CA GLU A 103 35.20 -5.95 3.70
C GLU A 103 33.86 -6.51 3.20
N GLY A 104 33.04 -7.06 4.11
CA GLY A 104 31.70 -7.54 3.78
C GLY A 104 30.79 -6.44 3.23
N LEU A 105 30.82 -5.25 3.86
CA LEU A 105 30.08 -4.09 3.36
C LEU A 105 30.60 -3.61 2.00
N GLN A 106 31.91 -3.52 1.82
CA GLN A 106 32.50 -3.14 0.53
C GLN A 106 32.11 -4.12 -0.59
N ASN A 107 32.13 -5.43 -0.31
CA ASN A 107 31.69 -6.45 -1.25
C ASN A 107 30.22 -6.29 -1.65
N LEU A 108 29.33 -5.96 -0.71
CA LEU A 108 27.93 -5.65 -1.00
C LEU A 108 27.79 -4.41 -1.89
N ILE A 109 28.56 -3.35 -1.62
CA ILE A 109 28.55 -2.12 -2.43
C ILE A 109 29.06 -2.40 -3.85
N VAL A 110 30.11 -3.23 -4.01
CA VAL A 110 30.62 -3.63 -5.33
C VAL A 110 29.55 -4.41 -6.10
N LYS A 111 28.89 -5.38 -5.45
CA LYS A 111 27.77 -6.12 -6.05
C LYS A 111 26.63 -5.19 -6.46
N LEU A 112 26.24 -4.25 -5.60
CA LEU A 112 25.22 -3.25 -5.88
C LEU A 112 25.57 -2.42 -7.11
N LYS A 113 26.76 -1.80 -7.13
CA LYS A 113 27.22 -0.98 -8.25
C LYS A 113 27.29 -1.77 -9.56
N LYS A 114 27.74 -3.03 -9.51
CA LYS A 114 27.77 -3.92 -10.69
C LYS A 114 26.37 -4.23 -11.20
N ALA A 115 25.44 -4.58 -10.31
CA ALA A 115 24.05 -4.88 -10.65
C ALA A 115 23.26 -3.64 -11.11
N SER A 116 23.66 -2.45 -10.66
CA SER A 116 23.09 -1.18 -11.09
C SER A 116 23.72 -0.63 -12.38
N ASN A 117 24.72 -1.30 -12.95
CA ASN A 117 25.36 -0.85 -14.18
C ASN A 117 24.39 -0.98 -15.36
N GLY A 118 24.18 0.10 -16.10
CA GLY A 118 23.21 0.17 -17.20
C GLY A 118 21.78 0.51 -16.78
N LEU A 119 21.51 0.68 -15.47
CA LEU A 119 20.23 1.20 -15.01
C LEU A 119 20.17 2.72 -15.20
N GLU A 120 18.99 3.24 -15.56
CA GLU A 120 18.75 4.68 -15.55
C GLU A 120 18.68 5.19 -14.09
N LEU A 121 19.81 5.73 -13.60
CA LEU A 121 19.92 6.23 -12.23
C LEU A 121 19.21 7.57 -12.04
N HIS A 122 19.19 8.39 -13.09
CA HIS A 122 18.56 9.71 -13.08
C HIS A 122 17.14 9.61 -13.65
N LEU A 123 16.16 9.50 -12.75
CA LEU A 123 14.76 9.54 -13.18
C LEU A 123 14.38 10.91 -13.71
N LYS A 124 13.49 10.93 -14.70
CA LYS A 124 12.87 12.16 -15.16
C LYS A 124 12.03 12.80 -14.05
N GLU A 125 12.11 14.12 -13.93
CA GLU A 125 11.20 14.90 -13.11
C GLU A 125 9.88 15.10 -13.85
N GLU A 126 8.79 14.59 -13.27
CA GLU A 126 7.42 14.75 -13.77
C GLU A 126 6.50 15.19 -12.63
N ILE A 127 6.82 16.36 -12.08
CA ILE A 127 6.08 17.00 -11.01
C ILE A 127 4.91 17.76 -11.65
N LEU A 128 3.75 17.12 -11.67
CA LEU A 128 2.53 17.66 -12.25
C LEU A 128 1.59 18.17 -11.15
N TYR A 129 0.54 18.88 -11.55
CA TYR A 129 -0.48 19.37 -10.64
C TYR A 129 -1.85 19.26 -11.31
N HIS A 130 -2.80 18.63 -10.63
CA HIS A 130 -4.17 18.54 -11.12
C HIS A 130 -5.05 19.64 -10.51
N GLN A 131 -5.88 20.29 -11.35
CA GLN A 131 -6.77 21.40 -10.97
C GLN A 131 -7.68 21.07 -9.78
N ALA A 132 -8.14 19.82 -9.68
CA ALA A 132 -9.04 19.37 -8.60
C ALA A 132 -8.53 19.66 -7.17
N LEU A 133 -7.22 19.81 -6.97
CA LEU A 133 -6.64 20.13 -5.66
C LEU A 133 -6.27 21.61 -5.49
N GLN A 134 -6.48 22.46 -6.50
CA GLN A 134 -6.03 23.85 -6.48
C GLN A 134 -6.58 24.64 -5.30
N GLU A 135 -7.88 24.53 -5.02
CA GLU A 135 -8.50 25.21 -3.88
C GLU A 135 -7.94 24.70 -2.55
N ALA A 136 -7.82 23.38 -2.38
CA ALA A 136 -7.29 22.79 -1.16
C ALA A 136 -5.81 23.13 -0.94
N LEU A 137 -4.99 23.20 -1.99
CA LEU A 137 -3.60 23.62 -1.88
C LEU A 137 -3.46 25.08 -1.42
N ASN A 138 -4.43 25.93 -1.75
CA ASN A 138 -4.42 27.35 -1.41
C ASN A 138 -5.14 27.66 -0.09
N ASP A 139 -5.70 26.66 0.60
CA ASP A 139 -6.39 26.88 1.88
C ASP A 139 -5.36 27.18 3.00
N PRO A 140 -5.36 28.40 3.58
CA PRO A 140 -4.39 28.80 4.61
C PRO A 140 -4.57 28.04 5.93
N LYS A 141 -5.67 27.29 6.11
CA LYS A 141 -5.90 26.46 7.30
C LYS A 141 -5.11 25.16 7.28
N ASN A 142 -4.52 24.79 6.15
CA ASN A 142 -3.73 23.57 6.04
C ASN A 142 -2.36 23.72 6.72
N GLY A 143 -2.09 22.87 7.70
CA GLY A 143 -0.74 22.73 8.25
C GLY A 143 0.22 22.08 7.24
N GLU A 144 1.53 22.16 7.53
CA GLU A 144 2.60 21.67 6.64
C GLU A 144 2.43 20.18 6.23
N SER A 145 2.03 19.32 7.17
CA SER A 145 1.78 17.90 6.91
C SER A 145 0.63 17.68 5.91
N ALA A 146 -0.47 18.44 6.05
CA ALA A 146 -1.59 18.39 5.13
C ALA A 146 -1.15 18.88 3.74
N PHE A 147 -0.39 19.97 3.68
CA PHE A 147 0.13 20.54 2.43
C PHE A 147 1.06 19.58 1.69
N LYS A 148 2.00 18.93 2.40
CA LYS A 148 2.84 17.85 1.85
C LYS A 148 1.99 16.76 1.20
N HIS A 149 0.96 16.32 1.92
CA HIS A 149 0.10 15.26 1.43
C HIS A 149 -0.78 15.67 0.23
N LEU A 150 -1.22 16.93 0.17
CA LEU A 150 -1.96 17.50 -0.95
C LEU A 150 -1.07 17.63 -2.19
N LYS A 151 0.15 18.15 -2.06
CA LYS A 151 1.12 18.23 -3.16
C LYS A 151 1.39 16.86 -3.79
N GLN A 152 1.59 15.84 -2.97
CA GLN A 152 1.77 14.47 -3.44
C GLN A 152 0.54 13.96 -4.21
N GLN A 153 -0.67 14.16 -3.68
CA GLN A 153 -1.91 13.71 -4.32
C GLN A 153 -2.17 14.47 -5.63
N ALA A 154 -1.92 15.78 -5.66
CA ALA A 154 -2.08 16.62 -6.85
C ALA A 154 -1.20 16.14 -8.01
N SER A 155 0.05 15.77 -7.71
CA SER A 155 0.96 15.26 -8.73
C SER A 155 0.65 13.83 -9.17
N ILE A 156 0.22 12.96 -8.25
CA ILE A 156 -0.28 11.62 -8.64
C ILE A 156 -1.45 11.76 -9.62
N LEU A 157 -2.43 12.62 -9.32
CA LEU A 157 -3.56 12.87 -10.21
C LEU A 157 -3.14 13.49 -11.55
N GLY A 158 -2.20 14.44 -11.55
CA GLY A 158 -1.69 15.03 -12.79
C GLY A 158 -1.00 13.99 -13.68
N ASN A 159 -0.28 13.04 -13.08
CA ASN A 159 0.29 11.90 -13.81
C ASN A 159 -0.78 10.94 -14.33
N MET A 160 -1.86 10.69 -13.57
CA MET A 160 -3.01 9.91 -14.06
C MET A 160 -3.71 10.56 -15.24
N GLU A 161 -3.89 11.89 -15.21
CA GLU A 161 -4.48 12.67 -16.30
C GLU A 161 -3.62 12.58 -17.57
N LYS A 162 -2.30 12.81 -17.43
CA LYS A 162 -1.34 12.68 -18.54
C LYS A 162 -1.34 11.30 -19.18
N LEU A 163 -1.57 10.25 -18.39
CA LEU A 163 -1.65 8.87 -18.87
C LEU A 163 -3.05 8.50 -19.40
N HIS A 164 -3.98 9.45 -19.48
CA HIS A 164 -5.36 9.25 -19.91
C HIS A 164 -6.12 8.19 -19.09
N LEU A 165 -5.77 8.06 -17.80
CA LEU A 165 -6.41 7.12 -16.88
C LEU A 165 -7.68 7.70 -16.22
N LEU A 166 -7.79 9.03 -16.19
CA LEU A 166 -8.97 9.75 -15.69
C LEU A 166 -10.03 9.83 -16.80
N GLY A 167 -10.90 8.83 -16.87
CA GLY A 167 -11.95 8.76 -17.89
C GLY A 167 -13.16 7.92 -17.45
N PRO A 168 -14.23 7.91 -18.26
CA PRO A 168 -15.46 7.18 -17.96
C PRO A 168 -15.26 5.66 -18.01
N GLY A 169 -16.16 4.93 -17.35
CA GLY A 169 -16.19 3.48 -17.43
C GLY A 169 -14.96 2.81 -16.81
N ARG A 170 -14.42 3.35 -15.71
CA ARG A 170 -13.25 2.81 -15.02
C ARG A 170 -13.58 2.42 -13.58
N CYS A 171 -12.88 1.41 -13.08
CA CYS A 171 -12.85 1.08 -11.66
C CYS A 171 -11.48 1.40 -11.06
N PHE A 172 -11.41 2.35 -10.14
CA PHE A 172 -10.20 2.71 -9.42
C PHE A 172 -10.06 1.84 -8.17
N VAL A 173 -8.94 1.14 -8.05
CA VAL A 173 -8.62 0.30 -6.89
C VAL A 173 -7.50 0.97 -6.10
N GLU A 174 -7.82 1.59 -4.97
CA GLU A 174 -6.84 2.18 -4.06
C GLU A 174 -6.32 1.12 -3.09
N PHE A 175 -5.08 0.69 -3.31
CA PHE A 175 -4.39 -0.24 -2.41
C PHE A 175 -3.77 0.51 -1.24
N GLY A 176 -3.98 0.01 -0.02
CA GLY A 176 -3.53 0.68 1.19
C GLY A 176 -4.27 2.01 1.41
N ALA A 177 -5.59 1.98 1.23
CA ALA A 177 -6.39 3.19 1.11
C ALA A 177 -6.40 4.06 2.37
N GLY A 178 -6.10 3.51 3.56
CA GLY A 178 -6.09 4.29 4.80
C GLY A 178 -7.42 5.02 5.02
N ARG A 179 -7.37 6.36 4.99
CA ARG A 179 -8.55 7.25 5.11
C ARG A 179 -9.35 7.41 3.81
N GLY A 180 -8.85 6.97 2.65
CA GLY A 180 -9.48 7.08 1.32
C GLY A 180 -9.26 8.42 0.61
N LYS A 181 -8.20 9.16 0.98
CA LYS A 181 -7.97 10.53 0.48
C LYS A 181 -7.59 10.54 -1.01
N LEU A 182 -6.89 9.53 -1.53
CA LEU A 182 -6.52 9.54 -2.95
C LEU A 182 -7.75 9.30 -3.83
N SER A 183 -8.56 8.28 -3.54
CA SER A 183 -9.83 8.05 -4.25
C SER A 183 -10.78 9.23 -4.17
N HIS A 184 -10.83 9.93 -3.01
CA HIS A 184 -11.61 11.16 -2.88
C HIS A 184 -11.23 12.21 -3.92
N TRP A 185 -9.94 12.48 -4.10
CA TRP A 185 -9.50 13.46 -5.09
C TRP A 185 -9.73 13.00 -6.52
N VAL A 186 -9.60 11.70 -6.80
CA VAL A 186 -9.94 11.14 -8.11
C VAL A 186 -11.43 11.34 -8.41
N ASP A 187 -12.32 11.14 -7.45
CA ASP A 187 -13.75 11.44 -7.61
C ASP A 187 -14.04 12.94 -7.79
N VAL A 188 -13.30 13.83 -7.12
CA VAL A 188 -13.40 15.28 -7.36
C VAL A 188 -12.97 15.62 -8.79
N ALA A 189 -11.86 15.03 -9.27
CA ALA A 189 -11.38 15.22 -10.64
C ALA A 189 -12.39 14.69 -11.68
N LEU A 190 -13.09 13.60 -11.38
CA LEU A 190 -14.05 12.94 -12.26
C LEU A 190 -15.50 13.39 -12.05
N GLN A 191 -15.72 14.59 -11.50
CA GLN A 191 -17.06 15.04 -11.09
C GLN A 191 -18.14 15.06 -12.18
N ASN A 192 -17.74 15.16 -13.44
CA ASN A 192 -18.63 15.20 -14.61
C ASN A 192 -18.54 13.93 -15.47
N VAL A 193 -17.98 12.85 -14.91
CA VAL A 193 -17.69 11.63 -15.64
C VAL A 193 -18.59 10.50 -15.14
N GLU A 194 -19.26 9.82 -16.06
CA GLU A 194 -20.20 8.76 -15.75
C GLU A 194 -19.52 7.39 -15.59
N ASN A 195 -20.22 6.49 -14.89
CA ASN A 195 -19.84 5.08 -14.72
C ASN A 195 -18.44 4.87 -14.11
N VAL A 196 -18.17 5.55 -13.00
CA VAL A 196 -16.91 5.43 -12.26
C VAL A 196 -17.14 4.66 -10.95
N GLN A 197 -16.20 3.78 -10.62
CA GLN A 197 -16.24 2.97 -9.40
C GLN A 197 -14.95 3.09 -8.60
N PHE A 198 -15.07 2.98 -7.28
CA PHE A 198 -13.96 3.08 -6.35
C PHE A 198 -13.96 1.89 -5.39
N LEU A 199 -12.88 1.13 -5.42
CA LEU A 199 -12.59 0.04 -4.49
C LEU A 199 -11.44 0.44 -3.58
N LEU A 200 -11.70 0.53 -2.28
CA LEU A 200 -10.71 0.92 -1.28
C LEU A 200 -10.26 -0.33 -0.52
N VAL A 201 -9.04 -0.80 -0.78
CA VAL A 201 -8.47 -1.99 -0.15
C VAL A 201 -7.63 -1.60 1.06
N GLU A 202 -7.99 -2.14 2.23
CA GLU A 202 -7.28 -1.85 3.47
C GLU A 202 -7.40 -3.02 4.46
N ARG A 203 -6.30 -3.40 5.11
CA ARG A 203 -6.31 -4.47 6.12
C ARG A 203 -6.88 -4.01 7.46
N ALA A 204 -6.66 -2.75 7.82
CA ALA A 204 -7.02 -2.20 9.13
C ALA A 204 -8.33 -1.39 9.14
N THR A 205 -9.00 -1.32 10.29
CA THR A 205 -10.11 -0.37 10.46
C THR A 205 -9.56 1.03 10.72
N THR A 206 -9.80 1.95 9.79
CA THR A 206 -9.39 3.36 9.92
C THR A 206 -10.52 4.24 10.46
N ARG A 207 -10.18 5.25 11.27
CA ARG A 207 -11.09 6.31 11.70
C ARG A 207 -11.07 7.47 10.70
N PHE A 208 -12.11 8.30 10.69
CA PHE A 208 -12.20 9.50 9.83
C PHE A 208 -12.08 9.20 8.33
N LYS A 209 -12.72 8.11 7.90
CA LYS A 209 -12.83 7.76 6.49
C LYS A 209 -13.60 8.83 5.73
N VAL A 210 -13.11 9.21 4.55
CA VAL A 210 -13.80 10.18 3.69
C VAL A 210 -14.82 9.54 2.75
N ASP A 211 -14.94 8.21 2.78
CA ASP A 211 -15.82 7.40 1.93
C ASP A 211 -17.25 7.94 1.89
N GLY A 212 -17.82 8.30 3.06
CA GLY A 212 -19.21 8.75 3.20
C GLY A 212 -19.46 10.22 2.82
N LYS A 213 -18.43 10.97 2.40
CA LYS A 213 -18.59 12.34 1.89
C LYS A 213 -19.12 12.35 0.44
N HIS A 214 -19.04 11.23 -0.26
CA HIS A 214 -19.47 11.07 -1.64
C HIS A 214 -20.92 10.60 -1.67
N LYS A 215 -21.86 11.53 -1.88
CA LYS A 215 -23.30 11.25 -2.02
C LYS A 215 -23.79 11.46 -3.46
N ARG A 216 -22.90 11.36 -4.44
CA ARG A 216 -23.26 11.46 -5.87
C ARG A 216 -24.01 10.20 -6.29
N ARG A 217 -24.89 10.32 -7.29
CA ARG A 217 -25.71 9.21 -7.79
C ARG A 217 -24.91 8.17 -8.59
N ASP A 218 -23.78 8.57 -9.19
CA ASP A 218 -23.12 7.75 -10.22
C ASP A 218 -21.75 7.17 -9.80
N SER A 219 -21.10 7.72 -8.76
CA SER A 219 -19.85 7.19 -8.19
C SER A 219 -20.15 6.17 -7.08
N ILE A 220 -19.67 4.94 -7.24
CA ILE A 220 -19.86 3.88 -6.23
C ILE A 220 -18.56 3.68 -5.44
N PHE A 221 -18.62 3.87 -4.12
CA PHE A 221 -17.51 3.63 -3.19
C PHE A 221 -17.76 2.36 -2.38
N GLU A 222 -16.87 1.36 -2.53
CA GLU A 222 -16.88 0.14 -1.73
C GLU A 222 -15.50 -0.06 -1.08
N ARG A 223 -15.50 -0.39 0.22
CA ARG A 223 -14.27 -0.64 0.99
C ARG A 223 -14.13 -2.11 1.31
N LEU A 224 -13.03 -2.71 0.84
CA LEU A 224 -12.69 -4.11 1.06
C LEU A 224 -11.73 -4.22 2.24
N GLN A 225 -12.22 -4.76 3.36
CA GLN A 225 -11.36 -5.02 4.53
C GLN A 225 -10.70 -6.40 4.40
N VAL A 226 -9.54 -6.44 3.74
CA VAL A 226 -8.80 -7.69 3.45
C VAL A 226 -7.32 -7.41 3.25
N ASP A 227 -6.47 -8.39 3.57
CA ASP A 227 -5.06 -8.32 3.21
C ASP A 227 -4.90 -8.54 1.70
N ILE A 228 -4.08 -7.73 1.04
CA ILE A 228 -3.81 -7.83 -0.41
C ILE A 228 -3.28 -9.22 -0.75
N GLN A 229 -2.55 -9.88 0.16
CA GLN A 229 -2.08 -11.25 -0.01
C GLN A 229 -3.20 -12.25 -0.33
N HIS A 230 -4.43 -11.97 0.11
CA HIS A 230 -5.58 -12.87 -0.03
C HIS A 230 -6.71 -12.31 -0.90
N LEU A 231 -6.51 -11.15 -1.52
CA LEU A 231 -7.54 -10.47 -2.31
C LEU A 231 -7.61 -11.04 -3.73
N CYS A 232 -8.78 -11.55 -4.11
CA CYS A 232 -9.09 -11.96 -5.49
C CYS A 232 -10.06 -10.94 -6.12
N LEU A 233 -9.55 -10.03 -6.94
CA LEU A 233 -10.35 -8.95 -7.55
C LEU A 233 -11.48 -9.48 -8.45
N SER A 234 -11.27 -10.59 -9.15
CA SER A 234 -12.29 -11.20 -10.03
C SER A 234 -13.52 -11.70 -9.26
N LYS A 235 -13.38 -11.98 -7.96
CA LYS A 235 -14.48 -12.38 -7.07
C LYS A 235 -15.13 -11.20 -6.35
N VAL A 236 -14.73 -9.96 -6.63
CA VAL A 236 -15.38 -8.78 -6.06
C VAL A 236 -16.68 -8.54 -6.85
N PRO A 237 -17.86 -8.56 -6.20
CA PRO A 237 -19.15 -8.57 -6.91
C PRO A 237 -19.36 -7.41 -7.88
N ILE A 238 -18.79 -6.24 -7.58
CA ILE A 238 -18.94 -5.06 -8.45
C ILE A 238 -18.11 -5.16 -9.73
N LEU A 239 -16.91 -5.77 -9.66
CA LEU A 239 -16.04 -6.01 -10.81
C LEU A 239 -16.59 -7.13 -11.68
N GLU A 240 -17.09 -8.20 -11.07
CA GLU A 240 -17.71 -9.33 -11.79
C GLU A 240 -18.93 -8.88 -12.60
N LYS A 241 -19.76 -7.98 -12.04
CA LYS A 241 -20.98 -7.48 -12.69
C LYS A 241 -20.73 -6.48 -13.81
N LYS A 242 -19.80 -5.53 -13.60
CA LYS A 242 -19.61 -4.43 -14.55
C LYS A 242 -18.47 -4.64 -15.55
N LYS A 243 -17.52 -5.53 -15.24
CA LYS A 243 -16.32 -5.81 -16.06
C LYS A 243 -15.59 -4.54 -16.54
N LEU A 244 -15.58 -3.47 -15.72
CA LEU A 244 -14.89 -2.22 -16.07
C LEU A 244 -13.37 -2.40 -16.00
N PRO A 245 -12.62 -1.79 -16.91
CA PRO A 245 -11.17 -1.76 -16.81
C PRO A 245 -10.70 -1.13 -15.49
N VAL A 246 -9.73 -1.79 -14.86
CA VAL A 246 -9.22 -1.42 -13.54
C VAL A 246 -8.05 -0.46 -13.66
N VAL A 247 -8.01 0.54 -12.79
CA VAL A 247 -6.85 1.41 -12.56
C VAL A 247 -6.38 1.23 -11.12
N GLY A 248 -5.21 0.60 -10.94
CA GLY A 248 -4.62 0.40 -9.62
C GLY A 248 -3.87 1.63 -9.14
N ILE A 249 -4.24 2.18 -7.98
CA ILE A 249 -3.62 3.40 -7.44
C ILE A 249 -3.10 3.20 -6.01
N GLY A 250 -2.06 3.94 -5.63
CA GLY A 250 -1.54 3.95 -4.27
C GLY A 250 -0.62 5.14 -3.99
N LYS A 251 -0.76 5.77 -2.82
CA LYS A 251 0.10 6.89 -2.41
C LYS A 251 1.28 6.44 -1.53
N HIS A 252 1.00 5.56 -0.56
CA HIS A 252 1.99 5.02 0.36
C HIS A 252 1.75 3.54 0.54
N LEU A 253 1.92 2.79 -0.55
CA LEU A 253 1.84 1.35 -0.49
C LEU A 253 3.21 0.84 -0.03
N CYS A 254 3.29 0.43 1.23
CA CYS A 254 4.56 0.20 1.90
C CYS A 254 5.06 -1.25 1.79
N GLY A 255 6.35 -1.41 1.49
CA GLY A 255 7.03 -2.71 1.57
C GLY A 255 6.42 -3.76 0.64
N ALA A 256 6.23 -4.97 1.18
CA ALA A 256 5.66 -6.09 0.43
C ALA A 256 4.25 -5.81 -0.16
N ALA A 257 3.50 -4.86 0.40
CA ALA A 257 2.15 -4.52 -0.08
C ALA A 257 2.15 -4.07 -1.55
N THR A 258 3.22 -3.41 -2.01
CA THR A 258 3.38 -3.00 -3.41
C THR A 258 3.48 -4.21 -4.30
N ASP A 259 4.37 -5.14 -3.96
CA ASP A 259 4.61 -6.33 -4.77
C ASP A 259 3.40 -7.30 -4.74
N LEU A 260 2.64 -7.32 -3.63
CA LEU A 260 1.35 -8.02 -3.54
C LEU A 260 0.28 -7.38 -4.45
N ALA A 261 0.21 -6.04 -4.50
CA ALA A 261 -0.75 -5.33 -5.34
C ALA A 261 -0.44 -5.46 -6.84
N LEU A 262 0.84 -5.41 -7.22
CA LEU A 262 1.25 -5.66 -8.59
C LEU A 262 0.78 -7.05 -9.04
N ARG A 263 1.06 -8.10 -8.28
CA ARG A 263 0.55 -9.47 -8.59
C ARG A 263 -0.97 -9.54 -8.62
N CYS A 264 -1.64 -8.91 -7.67
CA CYS A 264 -3.10 -8.83 -7.65
C CYS A 264 -3.67 -8.30 -8.97
N LEU A 265 -3.06 -7.24 -9.53
CA LEU A 265 -3.48 -6.60 -10.78
C LEU A 265 -3.09 -7.39 -12.03
N VAL A 266 -1.80 -7.71 -12.19
CA VAL A 266 -1.27 -8.18 -13.48
C VAL A 266 -1.15 -9.70 -13.60
N GLU A 267 -1.17 -10.45 -12.49
CA GLU A 267 -1.21 -11.92 -12.53
C GLU A 267 -2.63 -12.40 -12.21
N SER A 268 -3.06 -12.28 -10.95
CA SER A 268 -4.27 -12.93 -10.45
C SER A 268 -5.55 -12.41 -11.13
N TYR A 269 -5.69 -11.10 -11.27
CA TYR A 269 -6.87 -10.51 -11.90
C TYR A 269 -6.84 -10.71 -13.42
N SER A 270 -5.70 -10.46 -14.06
CA SER A 270 -5.58 -10.59 -15.52
C SER A 270 -5.77 -12.03 -16.00
N ALA A 271 -5.25 -13.03 -15.28
CA ALA A 271 -5.45 -14.44 -15.59
C ALA A 271 -6.93 -14.87 -15.45
N CYS A 272 -7.65 -14.35 -14.45
CA CYS A 272 -9.07 -14.66 -14.28
C CYS A 272 -9.94 -14.01 -15.37
N CYS A 273 -9.55 -12.86 -15.90
CA CYS A 273 -10.31 -12.16 -16.94
C CYS A 273 -10.06 -12.70 -18.35
N GLY A 274 -8.88 -13.30 -18.62
CA GLY A 274 -8.55 -13.90 -19.91
C GLY A 274 -9.02 -15.35 -20.10
N GLY A 275 -9.59 -15.98 -19.06
CA GLY A 275 -9.84 -17.42 -19.00
C GLY A 275 -11.23 -17.92 -19.45
N GLU A 276 -12.03 -17.12 -20.17
CA GLU A 276 -13.36 -17.58 -20.63
C GLU A 276 -13.31 -18.50 -21.89
N ASN A 277 -12.13 -18.96 -22.36
CA ASN A 277 -12.00 -19.81 -23.57
C ASN A 277 -11.30 -21.18 -23.41
N GLU A 278 -11.08 -21.70 -22.20
CA GLU A 278 -10.75 -23.12 -22.04
C GLU A 278 -11.66 -23.79 -21.02
N GLU A 279 -12.76 -24.36 -21.50
CA GLU A 279 -13.47 -25.41 -20.77
C GLU A 279 -12.48 -26.53 -20.39
N PRO A 280 -12.47 -27.00 -19.14
CA PRO A 280 -11.72 -28.19 -18.79
C PRO A 280 -12.37 -29.38 -19.50
N ALA A 281 -11.61 -30.02 -20.39
CA ALA A 281 -12.01 -31.17 -21.21
C ALA A 281 -13.02 -32.09 -20.51
N ALA A 282 -14.28 -31.99 -20.92
CA ALA A 282 -15.32 -32.90 -20.49
C ALA A 282 -14.95 -34.33 -20.90
N LYS A 283 -14.91 -35.23 -19.92
CA LYS A 283 -14.74 -36.66 -20.11
C LYS A 283 -15.79 -37.17 -21.10
N ARG A 284 -15.33 -37.73 -22.21
CA ARG A 284 -16.11 -38.56 -23.15
C ARG A 284 -16.95 -39.60 -22.40
N CYS A 285 -18.26 -39.58 -22.60
CA CYS A 285 -19.07 -40.80 -22.71
C CYS A 285 -20.19 -40.59 -23.75
N ARG A 286 -20.49 -41.66 -24.49
CA ARG A 286 -21.12 -41.69 -25.82
C ARG A 286 -22.65 -41.64 -25.79
N THR A 287 -23.19 -40.95 -26.82
CA THR A 287 -24.37 -41.19 -27.66
C THR A 287 -25.77 -41.38 -27.05
N ALA A 288 -26.67 -40.45 -27.39
CA ALA A 288 -27.97 -40.76 -28.03
C ALA A 288 -28.48 -39.53 -28.81
N THR A 289 -28.81 -39.75 -30.08
CA THR A 289 -29.41 -38.86 -31.08
C THR A 289 -30.87 -38.50 -30.75
N THR A 290 -31.26 -37.22 -30.92
CA THR A 290 -32.40 -36.81 -31.78
C THR A 290 -32.45 -35.27 -31.95
N GLU A 291 -32.81 -34.87 -33.17
CA GLU A 291 -32.94 -33.52 -33.73
C GLU A 291 -34.15 -32.74 -33.18
N VAL A 292 -34.13 -31.39 -33.20
CA VAL A 292 -35.13 -30.47 -33.81
C VAL A 292 -34.60 -29.01 -33.72
N ALA A 293 -34.95 -28.22 -34.73
CA ALA A 293 -34.37 -26.96 -35.21
C ALA A 293 -34.89 -25.63 -34.58
N ALA A 294 -34.23 -24.54 -35.00
CA ALA A 294 -34.64 -23.12 -35.07
C ALA A 294 -34.71 -22.35 -33.71
N ASP A 295 -34.35 -21.07 -33.55
CA ASP A 295 -34.36 -19.92 -34.45
C ASP A 295 -33.32 -18.83 -34.07
N SER A 296 -33.19 -17.88 -34.97
CA SER A 296 -32.18 -16.84 -35.21
C SER A 296 -32.04 -15.64 -34.24
N ALA A 297 -30.87 -15.01 -34.37
CA ALA A 297 -30.58 -13.56 -34.38
C ALA A 297 -30.40 -12.79 -33.05
N ALA A 298 -29.13 -12.50 -32.75
CA ALA A 298 -28.65 -11.14 -32.50
C ALA A 298 -27.12 -11.12 -32.72
N GLU A 299 -26.70 -10.78 -33.94
CA GLU A 299 -25.32 -10.39 -34.24
C GLU A 299 -25.05 -9.07 -33.50
N ASN A 300 -24.20 -9.12 -32.48
CA ASN A 300 -23.50 -7.92 -32.00
C ASN A 300 -22.07 -7.99 -32.52
N ASP A 301 -21.87 -7.27 -33.61
CA ASP A 301 -20.59 -6.83 -34.13
C ASP A 301 -19.88 -6.00 -33.05
N SER A 302 -19.07 -6.65 -32.22
CA SER A 302 -18.11 -5.96 -31.37
C SER A 302 -16.73 -6.27 -31.91
N ASN A 303 -16.14 -5.30 -32.61
CA ASN A 303 -14.68 -5.16 -32.68
C ASN A 303 -14.14 -5.14 -31.25
N THR A 304 -13.83 -6.31 -30.70
CA THR A 304 -13.17 -6.46 -29.42
C THR A 304 -11.71 -6.08 -29.63
N GLU A 305 -11.44 -4.77 -29.58
CA GLU A 305 -10.08 -4.31 -29.31
C GLU A 305 -9.60 -5.04 -28.04
N ASP A 306 -8.44 -5.68 -28.15
CA ASP A 306 -7.79 -6.52 -27.15
C ASP A 306 -7.34 -5.67 -25.95
N HIS A 307 -8.30 -5.12 -25.21
CA HIS A 307 -8.06 -4.22 -24.09
C HIS A 307 -7.77 -5.04 -22.84
N LYS A 308 -6.55 -4.90 -22.32
CA LYS A 308 -6.18 -5.51 -21.04
C LYS A 308 -7.15 -5.10 -19.92
N PRO A 309 -7.50 -6.03 -19.01
CA PRO A 309 -8.44 -5.77 -17.92
C PRO A 309 -7.94 -4.71 -16.94
N VAL A 310 -6.63 -4.47 -16.87
CA VAL A 310 -6.03 -3.37 -16.10
C VAL A 310 -5.54 -2.29 -17.08
N ALA A 311 -6.22 -1.15 -17.06
CA ALA A 311 -5.95 0.00 -17.92
C ALA A 311 -4.73 0.81 -17.47
N GLY A 312 -4.38 0.76 -16.18
CA GLY A 312 -3.16 1.40 -15.70
C GLY A 312 -2.87 1.17 -14.23
N ILE A 313 -1.64 1.47 -13.85
CA ILE A 313 -1.12 1.37 -12.48
C ILE A 313 -0.37 2.65 -12.16
N VAL A 314 -0.67 3.27 -11.01
CA VAL A 314 -0.02 4.49 -10.53
C VAL A 314 0.21 4.38 -9.02
N ILE A 315 1.42 3.99 -8.63
CA ILE A 315 1.78 3.73 -7.22
C ILE A 315 3.00 4.55 -6.83
N ALA A 316 2.86 5.42 -5.83
CA ALA A 316 3.99 6.08 -5.21
C ALA A 316 4.72 5.10 -4.28
N LEU A 317 6.00 4.90 -4.57
CA LEU A 317 6.85 3.88 -3.96
C LEU A 317 7.48 4.42 -2.69
N CYS A 318 7.40 3.64 -1.60
CA CYS A 318 8.00 4.00 -0.33
C CYS A 318 8.33 2.78 0.54
N CYS A 319 9.14 3.00 1.57
CA CYS A 319 9.44 1.98 2.59
C CYS A 319 10.07 0.69 2.03
N HIS A 320 11.06 0.82 1.14
CA HIS A 320 11.80 -0.33 0.58
C HIS A 320 12.38 -1.26 1.65
N HIS A 321 12.74 -0.71 2.82
CA HIS A 321 13.18 -1.46 4.01
C HIS A 321 12.13 -2.40 4.63
N LYS A 322 10.89 -2.38 4.14
CA LYS A 322 9.81 -3.32 4.53
C LYS A 322 9.48 -4.30 3.39
N CYS A 323 10.25 -4.31 2.32
CA CYS A 323 10.06 -5.30 1.25
C CYS A 323 10.46 -6.68 1.76
N ASP A 324 9.76 -7.70 1.28
CA ASP A 324 10.03 -9.08 1.65
C ASP A 324 10.40 -9.87 0.39
N TRP A 325 11.48 -10.64 0.46
CA TRP A 325 11.94 -11.42 -0.69
C TRP A 325 10.89 -12.42 -1.18
N THR A 326 10.12 -13.01 -0.27
CA THR A 326 9.05 -13.98 -0.58
C THR A 326 8.02 -13.36 -1.52
N HIS A 327 7.72 -12.08 -1.30
CA HIS A 327 6.69 -11.35 -2.02
C HIS A 327 7.24 -10.48 -3.14
N TYR A 328 8.55 -10.31 -3.24
CA TYR A 328 9.14 -9.44 -4.23
C TYR A 328 8.91 -9.97 -5.65
N VAL A 329 8.42 -9.11 -6.54
CA VAL A 329 8.10 -9.51 -7.92
C VAL A 329 9.33 -9.54 -8.83
N GLY A 330 10.34 -8.72 -8.55
CA GLY A 330 11.58 -8.62 -9.35
C GLY A 330 12.63 -9.70 -9.07
N ARG A 331 12.22 -10.88 -8.60
CA ARG A 331 13.16 -11.96 -8.22
C ARG A 331 13.99 -12.45 -9.41
N GLU A 332 13.37 -12.61 -10.57
CA GLU A 332 14.07 -13.07 -11.79
C GLU A 332 15.09 -12.03 -12.28
N PHE A 333 14.78 -10.74 -12.17
CA PHE A 333 15.75 -9.67 -12.41
C PHE A 333 16.94 -9.78 -11.44
N PHE A 334 16.69 -9.91 -10.13
CA PHE A 334 17.79 -10.04 -9.16
C PHE A 334 18.70 -11.24 -9.50
N LYS A 335 18.11 -12.39 -9.85
CA LYS A 335 18.89 -13.56 -10.29
C LYS A 335 19.70 -13.29 -11.55
N SER A 336 19.13 -12.58 -12.54
CA SER A 336 19.79 -12.30 -13.82
C SER A 336 21.04 -11.42 -13.65
N VAL A 337 21.04 -10.52 -12.67
CA VAL A 337 22.20 -9.68 -12.31
C VAL A 337 23.12 -10.32 -11.26
N GLY A 338 22.92 -11.59 -10.93
CA GLY A 338 23.77 -12.37 -10.01
C GLY A 338 23.56 -12.05 -8.54
N LEU A 339 22.36 -11.61 -8.16
CA LEU A 339 21.95 -11.33 -6.79
C LEU A 339 20.91 -12.34 -6.30
N GLY A 340 20.85 -12.56 -4.99
CA GLY A 340 19.90 -13.47 -4.38
C GLY A 340 19.18 -12.89 -3.15
N PRO A 341 18.51 -13.75 -2.37
CA PRO A 341 17.82 -13.35 -1.14
C PRO A 341 18.73 -12.66 -0.13
N VAL A 342 20.01 -13.05 -0.07
CA VAL A 342 21.00 -12.49 0.86
C VAL A 342 21.30 -11.04 0.51
N GLU A 343 21.67 -10.77 -0.74
CA GLU A 343 21.92 -9.40 -1.19
C GLU A 343 20.67 -8.54 -1.09
N PHE A 344 19.50 -9.09 -1.47
CA PHE A 344 18.23 -8.38 -1.32
C PHE A 344 17.98 -7.96 0.13
N HIS A 345 18.20 -8.85 1.11
CA HIS A 345 18.04 -8.53 2.53
C HIS A 345 18.90 -7.34 2.96
N TYR A 346 20.17 -7.29 2.53
CA TYR A 346 21.03 -6.16 2.87
C TYR A 346 20.63 -4.89 2.12
N PHE A 347 20.31 -4.98 0.83
CA PHE A 347 19.94 -3.83 0.02
C PHE A 347 18.62 -3.20 0.48
N GLN A 348 17.64 -3.99 0.91
CA GLN A 348 16.43 -3.42 1.52
C GLN A 348 16.74 -2.64 2.80
N ARG A 349 17.66 -3.11 3.66
CA ARG A 349 18.04 -2.38 4.89
C ARG A 349 18.83 -1.11 4.56
N MET A 350 19.80 -1.21 3.65
CA MET A 350 20.62 -0.11 3.16
C MET A 350 19.78 0.96 2.42
N SER A 351 18.63 0.60 1.86
CA SER A 351 17.71 1.57 1.23
C SER A 351 17.25 2.68 2.17
N SER A 352 17.22 2.43 3.49
CA SER A 352 16.84 3.44 4.49
C SER A 352 17.82 4.62 4.54
N TRP A 353 19.09 4.41 4.15
CA TRP A 353 20.13 5.44 4.12
C TRP A 353 19.80 6.61 3.19
N ALA A 354 18.96 6.40 2.17
CA ALA A 354 18.47 7.47 1.30
C ALA A 354 17.63 8.52 2.05
N THR A 355 17.04 8.13 3.19
CA THR A 355 16.07 8.93 3.95
C THR A 355 16.55 9.37 5.32
N CYS A 356 17.71 8.88 5.79
CA CYS A 356 18.23 9.15 7.13
C CYS A 356 18.57 10.63 7.40
N GLY A 357 18.85 11.43 6.36
CA GLY A 357 19.36 12.80 6.51
C GLY A 357 18.35 13.88 6.91
N MET A 358 17.05 13.59 7.00
CA MET A 358 16.02 14.63 7.25
C MET A 358 15.90 15.05 8.72
N ARG A 359 16.53 14.32 9.65
CA ARG A 359 16.43 14.61 11.09
C ARG A 359 17.33 15.76 11.56
N GLU A 360 18.42 16.04 10.86
CA GLU A 360 19.42 17.04 11.30
C GLU A 360 18.97 18.49 11.09
N THR A 361 18.05 18.75 10.15
CA THR A 361 17.56 20.10 9.85
C THR A 361 16.48 20.59 10.81
N THR A 362 15.68 19.71 11.41
CA THR A 362 14.63 20.07 12.37
C THR A 362 15.13 20.39 13.78
N SER A 363 16.35 19.98 14.14
CA SER A 363 16.90 20.20 15.50
C SER A 363 17.50 21.59 15.73
N LYS A 364 17.60 22.45 14.71
CA LYS A 364 18.23 23.78 14.82
C LYS A 364 17.27 24.98 14.71
N ALA A 365 15.96 24.76 14.57
CA ALA A 365 15.00 25.85 14.39
C ALA A 365 13.72 25.64 15.21
N SER A 366 13.80 25.82 16.53
CA SER A 366 12.63 26.16 17.36
C SER A 366 13.06 26.60 18.77
N THR A 367 13.42 27.87 18.92
CA THR A 367 13.25 28.59 20.19
C THR A 367 11.84 29.18 20.21
N SER A 368 11.01 28.61 21.09
CA SER A 368 9.80 29.14 21.74
C SER A 368 8.99 30.26 21.08
N GLU A 369 7.70 30.00 20.81
CA GLU A 369 6.58 30.74 21.43
C GLU A 369 5.29 29.92 21.31
N GLU A 370 4.57 29.78 22.42
CA GLU A 370 3.34 29.01 22.58
C GLU A 370 2.14 29.80 22.06
N SER A 371 1.32 29.17 21.21
CA SER A 371 -0.10 29.51 21.10
C SER A 371 -0.91 28.22 20.93
N GLU A 372 -1.83 28.02 21.88
CA GLU A 372 -2.75 26.90 21.93
C GLU A 372 -3.90 27.13 20.94
N ASP A 373 -4.01 26.29 19.91
CA ASP A 373 -5.33 25.91 19.42
C ASP A 373 -5.38 24.47 18.89
N GLN A 374 -6.48 23.80 19.21
CA GLN A 374 -6.65 22.36 19.14
C GLN A 374 -7.24 21.92 17.79
N THR A 375 -6.46 21.18 17.00
CA THR A 375 -6.98 20.13 16.13
C THR A 375 -6.18 18.85 16.39
N ASN A 376 -6.83 17.83 16.98
CA ASN A 376 -6.24 16.51 17.19
C ASN A 376 -6.13 15.77 15.86
N ASP A 377 -5.26 16.23 14.96
CA ASP A 377 -4.80 15.48 13.79
C ASP A 377 -3.50 14.75 14.14
N THR A 378 -3.62 13.75 15.02
CA THR A 378 -2.55 12.76 15.18
C THR A 378 -2.73 11.71 14.08
N GLU A 379 -2.22 11.98 12.88
CA GLU A 379 -2.06 10.96 11.83
C GLU A 379 -0.93 10.00 12.27
N GLU A 380 -1.31 8.81 12.75
CA GLU A 380 -0.44 7.75 13.31
C GLU A 380 0.45 7.04 12.27
N HIS A 381 0.98 7.73 11.25
CA HIS A 381 1.86 7.07 10.26
C HIS A 381 3.26 7.65 10.05
N GLU A 382 3.64 8.75 10.71
CA GLU A 382 5.06 9.18 10.78
C GLU A 382 5.75 8.83 12.12
N GLN A 383 5.05 8.28 13.11
CA GLN A 383 5.60 7.95 14.44
C GLN A 383 5.96 6.48 14.69
N THR A 384 6.03 5.65 13.65
CA THR A 384 6.71 4.34 13.72
C THR A 384 7.98 4.32 12.87
N LEU A 385 8.83 5.34 13.03
CA LEU A 385 10.27 5.07 13.05
C LEU A 385 10.53 4.37 14.39
N SER A 386 10.30 3.06 14.40
CA SER A 386 10.75 2.21 15.49
C SER A 386 12.21 2.54 15.76
N THR A 387 12.47 2.77 17.04
CA THR A 387 13.76 2.84 17.74
C THR A 387 14.58 1.57 17.52
N ALA A 388 14.85 1.23 16.27
CA ALA A 388 15.61 0.06 15.85
C ALA A 388 16.84 0.57 15.11
N GLU A 389 17.97 0.46 15.80
CA GLU A 389 19.33 0.63 15.28
C GLU A 389 19.69 2.04 14.80
N SER A 390 19.67 3.00 15.73
CA SER A 390 20.66 4.08 15.71
C SER A 390 22.05 3.52 16.04
N GLY A 391 22.55 2.59 15.21
CA GLY A 391 23.95 2.18 15.16
C GLY A 391 24.75 3.13 14.26
N SER A 392 24.47 4.44 14.36
CA SER A 392 25.07 5.46 13.48
C SER A 392 26.59 5.47 13.57
N ASP A 393 27.14 5.04 14.71
CA ASP A 393 28.53 5.25 15.07
C ASP A 393 29.50 4.21 14.48
N THR A 394 29.03 3.01 14.10
CA THR A 394 29.95 1.95 13.62
C THR A 394 30.54 2.25 12.24
N TRP A 395 29.83 3.00 11.41
CA TRP A 395 30.21 3.26 10.01
C TRP A 395 30.68 4.69 9.76
N GLN A 396 30.70 5.55 10.80
CA GLN A 396 30.97 7.00 10.67
C GLN A 396 32.41 7.33 10.21
N GLY A 397 33.28 6.32 10.10
CA GLY A 397 34.62 6.44 9.51
C GLY A 397 34.84 5.72 8.18
N ILE A 398 33.86 4.97 7.65
CA ILE A 398 34.03 4.14 6.43
C ILE A 398 33.33 4.74 5.22
N LEU A 399 32.18 5.39 5.43
CA LEU A 399 31.41 6.06 4.38
C LEU A 399 30.95 7.42 4.89
N THR A 400 31.09 8.44 4.05
CA THR A 400 30.49 9.76 4.26
C THR A 400 28.96 9.67 4.27
N VAL A 401 28.30 10.71 4.82
CA VAL A 401 26.84 10.80 4.85
C VAL A 401 26.28 10.83 3.42
N GLU A 402 26.96 11.50 2.52
CA GLU A 402 26.63 11.64 1.10
C GLU A 402 26.71 10.29 0.38
N GLU A 403 27.79 9.53 0.61
CA GLU A 403 27.94 8.19 0.04
C GLU A 403 26.87 7.23 0.53
N ARG A 404 26.51 7.27 1.82
CA ARG A 404 25.41 6.45 2.35
C ARG A 404 24.08 6.79 1.70
N LYS A 405 23.79 8.09 1.54
CA LYS A 405 22.58 8.54 0.84
C LYS A 405 22.54 8.01 -0.58
N GLU A 406 23.67 8.07 -1.29
CA GLU A 406 23.77 7.59 -2.66
C GLU A 406 23.59 6.07 -2.78
N ILE A 407 24.26 5.31 -1.91
CA ILE A 407 24.08 3.86 -1.82
C ILE A 407 22.62 3.51 -1.51
N GLY A 408 21.98 4.24 -0.59
CA GLY A 408 20.58 4.04 -0.27
C GLY A 408 19.66 4.28 -1.49
N ARG A 409 19.93 5.32 -2.29
CA ARG A 409 19.18 5.59 -3.53
C ARG A 409 19.39 4.50 -4.55
N LEU A 410 20.63 4.03 -4.74
CA LEU A 410 20.97 2.90 -5.60
C LEU A 410 20.21 1.63 -5.21
N CYS A 411 20.15 1.29 -3.91
CA CYS A 411 19.35 0.17 -3.42
C CYS A 411 17.86 0.31 -3.78
N LYS A 412 17.27 1.51 -3.57
CA LYS A 412 15.88 1.78 -3.95
C LYS A 412 15.67 1.59 -5.46
N ARG A 413 16.56 2.16 -6.28
CA ARG A 413 16.52 2.07 -7.75
C ARG A 413 16.59 0.63 -8.24
N LEU A 414 17.50 -0.17 -7.70
CA LEU A 414 17.64 -1.57 -8.07
C LEU A 414 16.36 -2.36 -7.75
N ILE A 415 15.77 -2.17 -6.57
CA ILE A 415 14.51 -2.82 -6.18
C ILE A 415 13.35 -2.37 -7.08
N ASP A 416 13.29 -1.08 -7.42
CA ASP A 416 12.23 -0.56 -8.29
C ASP A 416 12.39 -1.00 -9.74
N HIS A 417 13.62 -1.16 -10.22
CA HIS A 417 13.89 -1.68 -11.56
C HIS A 417 13.36 -3.11 -11.75
N GLY A 418 13.52 -3.98 -10.75
CA GLY A 418 12.92 -5.32 -10.82
C GLY A 418 11.38 -5.29 -10.89
N ARG A 419 10.72 -4.25 -10.37
CA ARG A 419 9.26 -4.05 -10.54
C ARG A 419 8.92 -3.59 -11.95
N ILE A 420 9.77 -2.76 -12.57
CA ILE A 420 9.63 -2.33 -13.97
C ILE A 420 9.75 -3.53 -14.90
N GLU A 421 10.82 -4.32 -14.79
CA GLU A 421 11.00 -5.51 -15.63
C GLU A 421 9.84 -6.50 -15.46
N TYR A 422 9.40 -6.73 -14.23
CA TYR A 422 8.25 -7.58 -13.95
C TYR A 422 6.99 -7.08 -14.68
N LEU A 423 6.69 -5.78 -14.64
CA LEU A 423 5.53 -5.21 -15.36
C LEU A 423 5.69 -5.27 -16.88
N GLN A 424 6.91 -5.06 -17.38
CA GLN A 424 7.22 -5.18 -18.80
C GLN A 424 7.03 -6.60 -19.33
N GLN A 425 7.43 -7.61 -18.54
CA GLN A 425 7.17 -9.02 -18.85
C GLN A 425 5.67 -9.34 -18.91
N GLN A 426 4.85 -8.64 -18.13
CA GLN A 426 3.39 -8.72 -18.18
C GLN A 426 2.78 -7.85 -19.30
N GLY A 427 3.59 -7.31 -20.21
CA GLY A 427 3.20 -6.53 -21.38
C GLY A 427 2.67 -5.14 -21.04
N TYR A 428 3.26 -4.48 -20.04
CA TYR A 428 3.00 -3.08 -19.73
C TYR A 428 4.21 -2.20 -20.08
N LYS A 429 3.95 -1.01 -20.59
CA LYS A 429 4.92 0.06 -20.64
C LYS A 429 5.00 0.70 -19.25
N ALA A 430 5.99 0.29 -18.47
CA ALA A 430 6.22 0.79 -17.11
C ALA A 430 7.35 1.84 -17.06
N ALA A 431 7.21 2.83 -16.17
CA ALA A 431 8.19 3.89 -15.96
C ALA A 431 8.31 4.30 -14.49
N LEU A 432 9.49 4.80 -14.12
CA LEU A 432 9.75 5.45 -12.84
C LEU A 432 10.02 6.94 -13.08
N GLN A 433 9.38 7.80 -12.30
CA GLN A 433 9.60 9.25 -12.34
C GLN A 433 9.59 9.87 -10.95
N TYR A 434 10.26 11.01 -10.80
CA TYR A 434 10.08 11.84 -9.62
C TYR A 434 8.78 12.62 -9.75
N TYR A 435 7.82 12.36 -8.86
CA TYR A 435 6.51 13.02 -8.88
C TYR A 435 6.40 14.18 -7.90
N THR A 436 7.36 14.34 -6.99
CA THR A 436 7.39 15.49 -6.09
C THR A 436 8.83 15.85 -5.73
N GLU A 437 9.04 17.08 -5.28
CA GLU A 437 10.35 17.56 -4.87
C GLU A 437 10.82 16.80 -3.63
N SER A 438 12.13 16.58 -3.52
CA SER A 438 12.74 15.95 -2.34
C SER A 438 12.49 16.75 -1.05
N ALA A 439 12.31 18.07 -1.18
CA ALA A 439 11.91 18.96 -0.08
C ALA A 439 10.51 18.65 0.47
N VAL A 440 9.60 18.14 -0.37
CA VAL A 440 8.25 17.73 0.04
C VAL A 440 8.28 16.33 0.64
N SER A 441 8.95 15.40 -0.03
CA SER A 441 9.08 14.01 0.43
C SER A 441 10.35 13.37 -0.10
N LEU A 442 11.09 12.65 0.75
CA LEU A 442 12.20 11.80 0.30
C LEU A 442 11.74 10.48 -0.34
N GLU A 443 10.46 10.14 -0.16
CA GLU A 443 9.76 9.09 -0.90
C GLU A 443 8.98 9.77 -2.02
N ASN A 444 9.67 10.05 -3.13
CA ASN A 444 9.18 10.88 -4.23
C ASN A 444 9.20 10.19 -5.59
N VAL A 445 9.23 8.86 -5.60
CA VAL A 445 9.26 8.06 -6.82
C VAL A 445 7.88 7.49 -7.09
N LEU A 446 7.40 7.66 -8.32
CA LEU A 446 6.14 7.13 -8.79
C LEU A 446 6.42 6.04 -9.82
N LEU A 447 5.85 4.85 -9.58
CA LEU A 447 5.75 3.77 -10.55
C LEU A 447 4.47 3.97 -11.35
N THR A 448 4.60 4.09 -12.66
CA THR A 448 3.47 4.12 -13.59
C THR A 448 3.56 2.96 -14.57
N ALA A 449 2.42 2.42 -14.98
CA ALA A 449 2.36 1.41 -16.02
C ALA A 449 1.03 1.48 -16.78
N VAL A 450 1.09 1.37 -18.11
CA VAL A 450 -0.07 1.27 -19.00
C VAL A 450 0.15 0.12 -19.99
N PRO A 451 -0.91 -0.52 -20.53
CA PRO A 451 -0.75 -1.58 -21.52
C PRO A 451 0.17 -1.15 -22.68
N SER A 452 1.10 -2.02 -23.08
CA SER A 452 1.90 -1.77 -24.27
C SER A 452 1.00 -1.80 -25.51
N PRO A 453 1.16 -0.87 -26.47
CA PRO A 453 0.43 -0.94 -27.74
C PRO A 453 0.73 -2.27 -28.42
N SER A 454 -0.29 -3.02 -28.81
CA SER A 454 -0.13 -4.21 -29.64
C SER A 454 0.55 -3.78 -30.94
N LEU A 455 1.75 -4.30 -31.22
CA LEU A 455 2.37 -4.13 -32.53
C LEU A 455 1.50 -4.90 -33.53
N ILE A 456 0.54 -4.23 -34.15
CA ILE A 456 -0.09 -4.75 -35.37
C ILE A 456 1.03 -4.80 -36.39
N THR A 457 1.53 -6.00 -36.68
CA THR A 457 2.34 -6.25 -37.87
C THR A 457 1.47 -5.84 -39.06
N GLU A 458 1.79 -4.71 -39.67
CA GLU A 458 1.20 -4.35 -40.96
C GLU A 458 1.41 -5.55 -41.91
N PRO A 459 0.36 -6.04 -42.58
CA PRO A 459 0.53 -7.09 -43.57
C PRO A 459 1.47 -6.54 -44.64
N THR A 460 2.59 -7.22 -44.82
CA THR A 460 3.57 -6.90 -45.84
C THR A 460 2.88 -7.06 -47.18
N THR A 461 2.52 -5.94 -47.82
CA THR A 461 2.00 -5.90 -49.19
C THR A 461 3.08 -6.24 -50.21
#